data_AF-A0A9P8CFT3-F1
#
_entry.id   AF-A0A9P8CFT3-F1
#
_cell.length_a   1.000
_cell.length_b   1.000
_cell.length_c   1.000
_cell.angle_alpha   90.00
_cell.angle_beta   90.00
_cell.angle_gamma   90.00
#
_symmetry.space_group_name_H-M   'P 1'
#
loop_
_entity.id
_entity.type
_entity.pdbx_description
1 polymer ?
#
loop_
_entity_poly.entity_id
_entity_poly.type
_entity_poly.pdbx_seq_one_letter_code
_entity_poly.pdbx_strand_id
1 'polypeptide(L)'
;MDPFSAEGELLNLHNAFHQGQYQIAVDFNTSSLSSSNTLPARVLKLRAQIALGHYEDVLADVQSESTPELAAVGALAELRAGNEASAVKTVDSLVDSEGENGTVQILGATVLQAVGRSEEALTLLGQHQGNLEAVALIVQIQLQQNRTDLAVKEVATARKWAQDSLLVNLAESWVGLRVGGEKYQQAFYVFEELAQAVSTSSSQSLVSQAVAEIHLGRLEEAEAALQQALTKDPENAEIIVNSIVLNVIAGKDASEYTRYVFHTDPKAATLGCVTLHGKINLLICNSSLSKIEPDHAFLTDLQEKSDMFDKAATKFSAKVAA
;
A
#
# COMPACT_ATOMS: atom_id res chain seq x y z
N MET A 1 16.61 -26.13 14.19
CA MET A 1 15.34 -26.05 13.44
C MET A 1 15.63 -25.22 12.23
N ASP A 2 15.22 -25.68 11.06
CA ASP A 2 15.34 -24.92 9.82
C ASP A 2 14.52 -23.61 9.99
N PRO A 3 15.11 -22.41 9.89
CA PRO A 3 14.37 -21.15 10.04
C PRO A 3 13.24 -20.99 9.01
N PHE A 4 13.22 -21.81 7.95
CA PHE A 4 12.18 -21.83 6.92
C PHE A 4 11.04 -22.81 7.19
N SER A 5 11.05 -23.58 8.30
CA SER A 5 9.99 -24.59 8.54
C SER A 5 8.60 -24.02 8.83
N ALA A 6 8.47 -22.71 9.06
CA ALA A 6 7.18 -22.02 9.13
C ALA A 6 6.53 -21.83 7.73
N GLU A 7 7.32 -21.96 6.65
CA GLU A 7 6.85 -21.92 5.25
C GLU A 7 6.27 -23.26 4.77
N GLY A 8 6.05 -24.27 5.63
CA GLY A 8 5.41 -25.51 5.20
C GLY A 8 3.90 -25.34 5.04
N GLU A 9 3.22 -25.23 6.19
CA GLU A 9 1.75 -25.28 6.24
C GLU A 9 1.08 -23.92 5.95
N LEU A 10 1.80 -22.82 6.20
CA LEU A 10 1.27 -21.45 6.05
C LEU A 10 1.67 -20.75 4.76
N LEU A 11 2.49 -21.37 3.90
CA LEU A 11 3.01 -20.74 2.68
C LEU A 11 1.92 -20.11 1.82
N ASN A 12 0.85 -20.87 1.57
CA ASN A 12 -0.26 -20.42 0.73
C ASN A 12 -1.01 -19.25 1.38
N LEU A 13 -1.16 -19.25 2.70
CA LEU A 13 -1.79 -18.16 3.44
C LEU A 13 -0.92 -16.89 3.42
N HIS A 14 0.39 -17.04 3.67
CA HIS A 14 1.35 -15.93 3.57
C HIS A 14 1.39 -15.35 2.17
N ASN A 15 1.44 -16.20 1.13
CA ASN A 15 1.45 -15.76 -0.25
C ASN A 15 0.16 -15.03 -0.61
N ALA A 16 -1.01 -15.57 -0.24
CA ALA A 16 -2.29 -14.90 -0.48
C ALA A 16 -2.32 -13.52 0.19
N PHE A 17 -1.90 -13.42 1.45
CA PHE A 17 -1.85 -12.15 2.17
C PHE A 17 -0.92 -11.13 1.50
N HIS A 18 0.33 -11.49 1.19
CA HIS A 18 1.32 -10.56 0.63
C HIS A 18 1.08 -10.22 -0.85
N GLN A 19 0.30 -11.03 -1.56
CA GLN A 19 -0.18 -10.70 -2.91
C GLN A 19 -1.45 -9.84 -2.90
N GLY A 20 -1.97 -9.45 -1.73
CA GLY A 20 -3.20 -8.66 -1.62
C GLY A 20 -4.48 -9.46 -1.89
N GLN A 21 -4.41 -10.80 -1.87
CA GLN A 21 -5.57 -11.69 -2.02
C GLN A 21 -6.27 -11.87 -0.66
N TYR A 22 -6.68 -10.77 -0.04
CA TYR A 22 -7.13 -10.76 1.35
C TYR A 22 -8.35 -11.66 1.58
N GLN A 23 -9.31 -11.69 0.66
CA GLN A 23 -10.47 -12.58 0.78
C GLN A 23 -10.04 -14.07 0.79
N ILE A 24 -9.07 -14.46 -0.04
CA ILE A 24 -8.52 -15.82 -0.04
C ILE A 24 -7.84 -16.13 1.30
N ALA A 25 -7.11 -15.16 1.86
CA ALA A 25 -6.49 -15.31 3.17
C ALA A 25 -7.55 -15.50 4.28
N VAL A 26 -8.63 -14.72 4.28
CA VAL A 26 -9.75 -14.86 5.22
C VAL A 26 -10.45 -16.22 5.11
N ASP A 27 -10.66 -16.70 3.88
CA ASP A 27 -11.35 -17.96 3.61
C ASP A 27 -10.44 -19.19 3.77
N PHE A 28 -9.14 -18.99 4.06
CA PHE A 28 -8.18 -20.06 4.20
C PHE A 28 -8.58 -21.06 5.30
N ASN A 29 -8.60 -22.35 4.94
CA ASN A 29 -8.95 -23.43 5.84
C ASN A 29 -7.79 -23.76 6.77
N THR A 30 -8.01 -23.59 8.07
CA THR A 30 -7.00 -23.80 9.12
C THR A 30 -7.16 -25.15 9.85
N SER A 31 -8.12 -26.00 9.48
CA SER A 31 -8.45 -27.22 10.24
C SER A 31 -7.36 -28.28 10.25
N SER A 32 -6.49 -28.28 9.24
CA SER A 32 -5.38 -29.23 9.10
C SER A 32 -4.05 -28.69 9.62
N LEU A 33 -4.01 -27.46 10.14
CA LEU A 33 -2.78 -26.85 10.63
C LEU A 33 -2.36 -27.46 11.97
N SER A 34 -1.05 -27.53 12.18
CA SER A 34 -0.48 -27.83 13.49
C SER A 34 -0.88 -26.77 14.55
N SER A 35 -0.88 -27.15 15.82
CA SER A 35 -1.23 -26.24 16.93
C SER A 35 -0.33 -25.01 17.00
N SER A 36 0.96 -25.15 16.67
CA SER A 36 1.91 -24.04 16.57
C SER A 36 1.54 -23.01 15.49
N ASN A 37 0.82 -23.42 14.45
CA ASN A 37 0.42 -22.57 13.34
C ASN A 37 -0.98 -21.96 13.51
N THR A 38 -1.70 -22.29 14.59
CA THR A 38 -3.06 -21.78 14.83
C THR A 38 -3.05 -20.27 15.07
N LEU A 39 -2.16 -19.77 15.94
CA LEU A 39 -2.06 -18.34 16.23
C LEU A 39 -1.51 -17.53 15.04
N PRO A 40 -0.39 -17.91 14.38
CA PRO A 40 0.09 -17.21 13.18
C PRO A 40 -0.95 -17.15 12.06
N ALA A 41 -1.69 -18.23 11.82
CA ALA A 41 -2.79 -18.22 10.85
C ALA A 41 -3.90 -17.24 11.24
N ARG A 42 -4.30 -17.22 12.52
CA ARG A 42 -5.31 -16.27 13.02
C ARG A 42 -4.84 -14.83 12.82
N VAL A 43 -3.59 -14.52 13.15
CA VAL A 43 -3.02 -13.17 12.95
C VAL A 43 -3.11 -12.73 11.48
N LEU A 44 -2.70 -13.57 10.53
CA LEU A 44 -2.80 -13.25 9.10
C LEU A 44 -4.26 -13.05 8.64
N LYS A 45 -5.18 -13.89 9.11
CA LYS A 45 -6.61 -13.77 8.79
C LYS A 45 -7.22 -12.47 9.31
N LEU A 46 -6.90 -12.09 10.54
CA LEU A 46 -7.37 -10.82 11.12
C LEU A 46 -6.75 -9.62 10.40
N ARG A 47 -5.45 -9.66 10.07
CA ARG A 47 -4.81 -8.62 9.23
C ARG A 47 -5.47 -8.49 7.87
N ALA A 48 -5.87 -9.60 7.24
CA ALA A 48 -6.60 -9.59 5.97
C ALA A 48 -8.00 -8.97 6.12
N GLN A 49 -8.71 -9.25 7.22
CA GLN A 49 -9.99 -8.60 7.54
C GLN A 49 -9.83 -7.08 7.73
N ILE A 50 -8.80 -6.64 8.45
CA ILE A 50 -8.48 -5.22 8.59
C ILE A 50 -8.25 -4.59 7.22
N ALA A 51 -7.49 -5.25 6.32
CA ALA A 51 -7.23 -4.75 4.98
C ALA A 51 -8.48 -4.67 4.09
N LEU A 52 -9.50 -5.50 4.36
CA LEU A 52 -10.82 -5.45 3.71
C LEU A 52 -11.78 -4.43 4.35
N GLY A 53 -11.34 -3.69 5.38
CA GLY A 53 -12.17 -2.69 6.07
C GLY A 53 -13.02 -3.25 7.21
N HIS A 54 -12.92 -4.54 7.54
CA HIS A 54 -13.68 -5.17 8.64
C HIS A 54 -12.99 -4.98 10.01
N TYR A 55 -12.43 -3.79 10.28
CA TYR A 55 -11.66 -3.54 11.50
C TYR A 55 -12.54 -3.51 12.77
N GLU A 56 -13.83 -3.15 12.68
CA GLU A 56 -14.75 -3.19 13.82
C GLU A 56 -15.00 -4.62 14.32
N ASP A 57 -15.18 -5.58 13.39
CA ASP A 57 -15.35 -6.99 13.73
C ASP A 57 -14.07 -7.57 14.37
N VAL A 58 -12.91 -7.17 13.86
CA VAL A 58 -11.61 -7.57 14.41
C VAL A 58 -11.43 -7.04 15.83
N LEU A 59 -11.79 -5.78 16.08
CA LEU A 59 -11.74 -5.20 17.43
C LEU A 59 -12.63 -5.97 18.40
N ALA A 60 -13.83 -6.36 17.98
CA ALA A 60 -14.74 -7.17 18.79
C ALA A 60 -14.18 -8.57 19.08
N ASP A 61 -13.52 -9.22 18.10
CA ASP A 61 -12.92 -10.55 18.27
C ASP A 61 -11.73 -10.54 19.25
N VAL A 62 -10.87 -9.51 19.18
CA VAL A 62 -9.63 -9.47 19.98
C VAL A 62 -9.78 -8.78 21.34
N GLN A 63 -10.93 -8.17 21.65
CA GLN A 63 -11.12 -7.37 22.86
C GLN A 63 -10.84 -8.14 24.16
N SER A 64 -11.15 -9.44 24.20
CA SER A 64 -10.93 -10.30 25.38
C SER A 64 -9.62 -11.09 25.32
N GLU A 65 -8.84 -10.93 24.27
CA GLU A 65 -7.58 -11.65 24.07
C GLU A 65 -6.44 -10.96 24.84
N SER A 66 -5.47 -11.74 25.28
CA SER A 66 -4.35 -11.25 26.12
C SER A 66 -2.98 -11.54 25.53
N THR A 67 -2.91 -12.23 24.39
CA THR A 67 -1.62 -12.49 23.74
C THR A 67 -1.11 -11.22 23.05
N PRO A 68 0.20 -10.96 23.10
CA PRO A 68 0.78 -9.75 22.52
C PRO A 68 0.54 -9.63 21.02
N GLU A 69 0.48 -10.76 20.30
CA GLU A 69 0.17 -10.77 18.87
C GLU A 69 -1.23 -10.25 18.57
N LEU A 70 -2.24 -10.66 19.35
CA LEU A 70 -3.63 -10.25 19.14
C LEU A 70 -3.88 -8.83 19.66
N ALA A 71 -3.18 -8.41 20.71
CA ALA A 71 -3.16 -7.01 21.15
C ALA A 71 -2.56 -6.09 20.07
N ALA A 72 -1.49 -6.51 19.39
CA ALA A 72 -0.91 -5.76 18.28
C ALA A 72 -1.83 -5.70 17.06
N VAL A 73 -2.57 -6.78 16.77
CA VAL A 73 -3.66 -6.77 15.75
C VAL A 73 -4.75 -5.79 16.14
N GLY A 74 -5.17 -5.78 17.40
CA GLY A 74 -6.15 -4.82 17.93
C GLY A 74 -5.69 -3.38 17.74
N ALA A 75 -4.43 -3.06 18.07
CA ALA A 75 -3.87 -1.73 17.86
C ALA A 75 -3.88 -1.31 16.38
N LEU A 76 -3.56 -2.22 15.45
CA LEU A 76 -3.66 -1.93 14.01
C LEU A 76 -5.13 -1.67 13.60
N ALA A 77 -6.08 -2.42 14.14
CA ALA A 77 -7.50 -2.20 13.88
C ALA A 77 -8.00 -0.86 14.46
N GLU A 78 -7.55 -0.48 15.67
CA GLU A 78 -7.83 0.82 16.27
C GLU A 78 -7.33 1.97 15.40
N LEU A 79 -6.11 1.84 14.86
CA LEU A 79 -5.55 2.82 13.92
C LEU A 79 -6.44 2.98 12.69
N ARG A 80 -6.91 1.86 12.10
CA ARG A 80 -7.80 1.89 10.92
C ARG A 80 -9.19 2.44 11.23
N ALA A 81 -9.64 2.33 12.48
CA ALA A 81 -10.85 2.98 12.97
C ALA A 81 -10.68 4.48 13.28
N GLY A 82 -9.49 5.06 13.06
CA GLY A 82 -9.18 6.47 13.37
C GLY A 82 -8.84 6.73 14.83
N ASN A 83 -8.67 5.70 15.66
CA ASN A 83 -8.33 5.81 17.08
C ASN A 83 -6.81 5.83 17.32
N GLU A 84 -6.10 6.71 16.61
CA GLU A 84 -4.63 6.73 16.56
C GLU A 84 -3.97 6.78 17.95
N ALA A 85 -4.47 7.65 18.84
CA ALA A 85 -3.90 7.80 20.18
C ALA A 85 -4.01 6.51 21.03
N SER A 86 -5.08 5.74 20.86
CA SER A 86 -5.26 4.46 21.55
C SER A 86 -4.33 3.41 20.97
N ALA A 87 -4.26 3.32 19.63
CA ALA A 87 -3.38 2.39 18.93
C ALA A 87 -1.92 2.58 19.33
N VAL A 88 -1.45 3.84 19.32
CA VAL A 88 -0.08 4.21 19.69
C VAL A 88 0.21 3.85 21.15
N LYS A 89 -0.69 4.18 22.08
CA LYS A 89 -0.51 3.83 23.50
C LYS A 89 -0.37 2.32 23.71
N THR A 90 -1.18 1.53 23.02
CA THR A 90 -1.12 0.06 23.10
C THR A 90 0.21 -0.44 22.53
N VAL A 91 0.64 0.08 21.38
CA VAL A 91 1.92 -0.29 20.76
C VAL A 91 3.12 0.10 21.63
N ASP A 92 3.14 1.30 22.21
CA ASP A 92 4.22 1.71 23.11
C ASP A 92 4.36 0.74 24.30
N SER A 93 3.24 0.36 24.91
CA SER A 93 3.25 -0.63 25.99
C SER A 93 3.74 -2.01 25.53
N LEU A 94 3.36 -2.46 24.33
CA LEU A 94 3.78 -3.76 23.79
C LEU A 94 5.25 -3.76 23.40
N VAL A 95 5.77 -2.67 22.85
CA VAL A 95 7.19 -2.55 22.50
C VAL A 95 8.07 -2.60 23.75
N ASP A 96 7.64 -1.93 24.82
CA ASP A 96 8.37 -1.93 26.10
C ASP A 96 8.45 -3.32 26.75
N SER A 97 7.39 -4.14 26.64
CA SER A 97 7.32 -5.46 27.30
C SER A 97 7.69 -6.63 26.39
N GLU A 98 7.37 -6.57 25.11
CA GLU A 98 7.35 -7.68 24.15
C GLU A 98 8.01 -7.31 22.80
N GLY A 99 8.94 -6.34 22.79
CA GLY A 99 9.60 -5.83 21.58
C GLY A 99 10.40 -6.85 20.77
N GLU A 100 10.74 -8.01 21.34
CA GLU A 100 11.38 -9.13 20.61
C GLU A 100 10.37 -10.02 19.86
N ASN A 101 9.07 -9.86 20.11
CA ASN A 101 8.02 -10.64 19.42
C ASN A 101 7.88 -10.15 17.97
N GLY A 102 8.08 -11.06 17.00
CA GLY A 102 8.07 -10.69 15.58
C GLY A 102 6.75 -10.09 15.08
N THR A 103 5.60 -10.48 15.64
CA THR A 103 4.31 -9.87 15.28
C THR A 103 4.18 -8.46 15.85
N VAL A 104 4.64 -8.26 17.10
CA VAL A 104 4.69 -6.93 17.72
C VAL A 104 5.62 -6.01 16.93
N GLN A 105 6.78 -6.52 16.49
CA GLN A 105 7.70 -5.75 15.64
C GLN A 105 7.02 -5.25 14.36
N ILE A 106 6.36 -6.15 13.62
CA ILE A 106 5.73 -5.79 12.33
C ILE A 106 4.54 -4.85 12.53
N LEU A 107 3.60 -5.22 13.39
CA LEU A 107 2.36 -4.47 13.55
C LEU A 107 2.58 -3.18 14.33
N GLY A 108 3.42 -3.22 15.37
CA GLY A 108 3.85 -2.04 16.12
C GLY A 108 4.56 -1.04 15.22
N ALA A 109 5.53 -1.48 14.42
CA ALA A 109 6.21 -0.60 13.47
C ALA A 109 5.28 -0.07 12.39
N THR A 110 4.29 -0.85 11.93
CA THR A 110 3.27 -0.38 10.99
C THR A 110 2.47 0.78 11.59
N VAL A 111 2.05 0.65 12.85
CA VAL A 111 1.33 1.72 13.56
C VAL A 111 2.20 2.95 13.78
N LEU A 112 3.42 2.75 14.28
CA LEU A 112 4.38 3.85 14.50
C LEU A 112 4.70 4.59 13.20
N GLN A 113 4.92 3.87 12.09
CA GLN A 113 5.15 4.48 10.79
C GLN A 113 3.95 5.30 10.31
N ALA A 114 2.73 4.79 10.48
CA ALA A 114 1.52 5.48 10.04
C ALA A 114 1.33 6.83 10.74
N VAL A 115 1.73 6.96 12.01
CA VAL A 115 1.68 8.22 12.78
C VAL A 115 2.96 9.05 12.67
N GLY A 116 3.86 8.72 11.73
CA GLY A 116 5.08 9.48 11.46
C GLY A 116 6.26 9.22 12.41
N ARG A 117 6.18 8.22 13.31
CA ARG A 117 7.26 7.80 14.22
C ARG A 117 8.23 6.82 13.54
N SER A 118 8.77 7.21 12.38
CA SER A 118 9.56 6.32 11.51
C SER A 118 10.86 5.79 12.14
N GLU A 119 11.58 6.63 12.91
CA GLU A 119 12.84 6.21 13.53
C GLU A 119 12.63 5.14 14.60
N GLU A 120 11.52 5.23 15.34
CA GLU A 120 11.13 4.24 16.34
C GLU A 120 10.67 2.94 15.69
N ALA A 121 9.91 3.05 14.59
CA ALA A 121 9.54 1.89 13.76
C ALA A 121 10.78 1.15 13.23
N LEU A 122 11.76 1.86 12.67
CA LEU A 122 13.01 1.26 12.18
C LEU A 122 13.85 0.66 13.31
N THR A 123 13.89 1.30 14.47
CA THR A 123 14.59 0.78 15.66
C THR A 123 13.98 -0.54 16.13
N LEU A 124 12.65 -0.61 16.19
CA LEU A 124 11.92 -1.83 16.55
C LEU A 124 12.15 -2.95 15.52
N LEU A 125 12.01 -2.63 14.23
CA LEU A 125 12.20 -3.62 13.17
C LEU A 125 13.64 -4.14 13.12
N GLY A 126 14.64 -3.29 13.38
CA GLY A 126 16.06 -3.69 13.38
C GLY A 126 16.41 -4.80 14.39
N GLN A 127 15.51 -5.13 15.32
CA GLN A 127 15.64 -6.25 16.26
C GLN A 127 15.19 -7.60 15.68
N HIS A 128 14.70 -7.63 14.43
CA HIS A 128 14.18 -8.84 13.82
C HIS A 128 15.23 -9.97 13.75
N GLN A 129 14.80 -11.21 13.97
CA GLN A 129 15.67 -12.39 13.88
C GLN A 129 15.40 -13.14 12.57
N GLY A 130 15.78 -12.53 11.45
CA GLY A 130 15.55 -13.10 10.11
C GLY A 130 14.09 -13.08 9.62
N ASN A 131 13.23 -12.21 10.19
CA ASN A 131 11.86 -12.06 9.74
C ASN A 131 11.78 -11.25 8.43
N LEU A 132 11.32 -11.89 7.35
CA LEU A 132 11.24 -11.28 6.02
C LEU A 132 10.17 -10.20 5.89
N GLU A 133 9.10 -10.24 6.68
CA GLU A 133 8.11 -9.15 6.70
C GLU A 133 8.72 -7.90 7.33
N ALA A 134 9.55 -8.05 8.37
CA ALA A 134 10.26 -6.94 8.98
C ALA A 134 11.26 -6.30 7.98
N VAL A 135 12.01 -7.12 7.25
CA VAL A 135 12.91 -6.66 6.16
C VAL A 135 12.13 -5.89 5.11
N ALA A 136 11.00 -6.43 4.63
CA ALA A 136 10.18 -5.76 3.62
C ALA A 136 9.63 -4.41 4.12
N LEU A 137 9.22 -4.33 5.40
CA LEU A 137 8.73 -3.10 6.00
C LEU A 137 9.86 -2.06 6.20
N ILE A 138 11.06 -2.49 6.60
CA ILE A 138 12.25 -1.61 6.65
C ILE A 138 12.50 -0.98 5.27
N VAL A 139 12.47 -1.80 4.21
CA VAL A 139 12.66 -1.32 2.83
C VAL A 139 11.60 -0.28 2.46
N GLN A 140 10.32 -0.54 2.77
CA GLN A 140 9.24 0.41 2.50
C GLN A 140 9.46 1.75 3.22
N ILE A 141 9.77 1.72 4.52
CA ILE A 141 10.00 2.93 5.32
C ILE A 141 11.21 3.71 4.77
N GLN A 142 12.31 3.04 4.45
CA GLN A 142 13.49 3.68 3.88
C GLN A 142 13.21 4.31 2.52
N LEU A 143 12.42 3.66 1.66
CA LEU A 143 12.00 4.23 0.38
C LEU A 143 11.13 5.47 0.57
N GLN A 144 10.19 5.45 1.52
CA GLN A 144 9.34 6.60 1.86
C GLN A 144 10.17 7.79 2.38
N GLN A 145 11.23 7.53 3.17
CA GLN A 145 12.18 8.55 3.62
C GLN A 145 13.19 9.00 2.54
N ASN A 146 13.02 8.56 1.29
CA ASN A 146 13.97 8.81 0.19
C ASN A 146 15.40 8.29 0.46
N ARG A 147 15.56 7.30 1.33
CA ARG A 147 16.82 6.61 1.65
C ARG A 147 17.01 5.36 0.80
N THR A 148 16.99 5.55 -0.52
CA THR A 148 17.17 4.46 -1.51
C THR A 148 18.50 3.72 -1.31
N ASP A 149 19.53 4.41 -0.82
CA ASP A 149 20.84 3.84 -0.49
C ASP A 149 20.78 2.74 0.58
N LEU A 150 19.92 2.93 1.59
CA LEU A 150 19.72 1.95 2.65
C LEU A 150 18.84 0.81 2.15
N ALA A 151 17.77 1.12 1.40
CA ALA A 151 16.83 0.13 0.89
C ALA A 151 17.53 -0.89 -0.03
N VAL A 152 18.45 -0.42 -0.89
CA VAL A 152 19.28 -1.28 -1.74
C VAL A 152 20.15 -2.22 -0.91
N LYS A 153 20.76 -1.74 0.18
CA LYS A 153 21.61 -2.56 1.06
C LYS A 153 20.81 -3.62 1.81
N GLU A 154 19.61 -3.26 2.26
CA GLU A 154 18.72 -4.13 3.00
C GLU A 154 18.28 -5.33 2.15
N VAL A 155 17.72 -5.06 0.96
CA VAL A 155 17.32 -6.10 0.00
C VAL A 155 18.52 -6.98 -0.41
N ALA A 156 19.68 -6.37 -0.71
CA ALA A 156 20.87 -7.13 -1.09
C ALA A 156 21.39 -8.04 0.04
N THR A 157 21.13 -7.69 1.30
CA THR A 157 21.47 -8.52 2.46
C THR A 157 20.48 -9.66 2.60
N ALA A 158 19.18 -9.39 2.50
CA ALA A 158 18.12 -10.39 2.53
C ALA A 158 18.26 -11.45 1.42
N ARG A 159 18.57 -11.02 0.20
CA ARG A 159 18.73 -11.88 -0.98
C ARG A 159 19.79 -12.97 -0.80
N LYS A 160 20.80 -12.76 0.05
CA LYS A 160 21.87 -13.74 0.29
C LYS A 160 21.35 -15.01 0.97
N TRP A 161 20.29 -14.92 1.75
CA TRP A 161 19.77 -16.02 2.56
C TRP A 161 18.31 -16.39 2.25
N ALA A 162 17.55 -15.53 1.56
CA ALA A 162 16.17 -15.80 1.16
C ALA A 162 15.96 -15.56 -0.36
N GLN A 163 16.55 -16.42 -1.19
CA GLN A 163 16.60 -16.23 -2.66
C GLN A 163 15.25 -16.42 -3.35
N ASP A 164 14.41 -17.34 -2.84
CA ASP A 164 13.13 -17.74 -3.44
C ASP A 164 11.92 -17.08 -2.75
N SER A 165 12.16 -16.15 -1.83
CA SER A 165 11.08 -15.51 -1.07
C SER A 165 10.33 -14.49 -1.93
N LEU A 166 9.00 -14.61 -1.93
CA LEU A 166 8.11 -13.61 -2.51
C LEU A 166 8.37 -12.21 -1.92
N LEU A 167 8.57 -12.10 -0.61
CA LEU A 167 8.80 -10.82 0.06
C LEU A 167 10.09 -10.13 -0.40
N VAL A 168 11.15 -10.92 -0.62
CA VAL A 168 12.42 -10.39 -1.17
C VAL A 168 12.22 -9.94 -2.62
N ASN A 169 11.50 -10.72 -3.43
CA ASN A 169 11.21 -10.34 -4.82
C ASN A 169 10.35 -9.05 -4.89
N LEU A 170 9.37 -8.89 -4.00
CA LEU A 170 8.57 -7.67 -3.89
C LEU A 170 9.42 -6.47 -3.46
N ALA A 171 10.22 -6.62 -2.40
CA ALA A 171 11.09 -5.56 -1.89
C ALA A 171 12.14 -5.12 -2.94
N GLU A 172 12.74 -6.08 -3.65
CA GLU A 172 13.67 -5.79 -4.75
C GLU A 172 12.97 -5.06 -5.91
N SER A 173 11.72 -5.41 -6.21
CA SER A 173 10.94 -4.75 -7.25
C SER A 173 10.61 -3.29 -6.88
N TRP A 174 10.23 -3.01 -5.63
CA TRP A 174 10.00 -1.64 -5.14
C TRP A 174 11.27 -0.78 -5.23
N VAL A 175 12.40 -1.34 -4.78
CA VAL A 175 13.70 -0.67 -4.90
C VAL A 175 14.06 -0.47 -6.37
N GLY A 176 13.78 -1.46 -7.22
CA GLY A 176 14.02 -1.40 -8.66
C GLY A 176 13.26 -0.27 -9.35
N LEU A 177 11.98 -0.09 -9.01
CA LEU A 177 11.18 1.05 -9.49
C LEU A 177 11.75 2.40 -9.02
N ARG A 178 12.34 2.46 -7.83
CA ARG A 178 12.98 3.69 -7.34
C ARG A 178 14.32 4.00 -8.02
N VAL A 179 15.10 2.97 -8.33
CA VAL A 179 16.42 3.09 -8.98
C VAL A 179 16.30 3.39 -10.47
N GLY A 180 15.36 2.72 -11.15
CA GLY A 180 15.10 2.89 -12.58
C GLY A 180 16.13 2.29 -13.52
N GLY A 181 16.05 2.68 -14.79
CA GLY A 181 16.86 2.09 -15.87
C GLY A 181 16.46 0.65 -16.16
N GLU A 182 17.43 -0.26 -16.27
CA GLU A 182 17.16 -1.69 -16.49
C GLU A 182 16.35 -2.35 -15.36
N LYS A 183 16.31 -1.72 -14.18
CA LYS A 183 15.56 -2.20 -13.02
C LYS A 183 14.04 -2.12 -13.20
N TYR A 184 13.54 -1.23 -14.06
CA TYR A 184 12.12 -1.20 -14.40
C TYR A 184 11.66 -2.51 -15.03
N GLN A 185 12.44 -3.05 -15.98
CA GLN A 185 12.10 -4.30 -16.66
C GLN A 185 12.17 -5.51 -15.71
N GLN A 186 13.10 -5.49 -14.75
CA GLN A 186 13.21 -6.55 -13.72
C GLN A 186 11.99 -6.54 -12.79
N ALA A 187 11.61 -5.36 -12.28
CA ALA A 187 10.42 -5.21 -11.43
C ALA A 187 9.13 -5.58 -12.18
N PHE A 188 9.03 -5.20 -13.46
CA PHE A 188 7.89 -5.54 -14.31
C PHE A 188 7.64 -7.04 -14.37
N TYR A 189 8.67 -7.88 -14.61
CA TYR A 189 8.45 -9.32 -14.72
C TYR A 189 7.90 -9.94 -13.44
N VAL A 190 8.35 -9.46 -12.27
CA VAL A 190 7.80 -9.91 -10.99
C VAL A 190 6.33 -9.52 -10.87
N PHE A 191 5.97 -8.27 -11.17
CA PHE A 191 4.58 -7.82 -11.04
C PHE A 191 3.65 -8.43 -12.09
N GLU A 192 4.12 -8.62 -13.32
CA GLU A 192 3.39 -9.33 -14.38
C GLU A 192 3.08 -10.76 -13.95
N GLU A 193 4.06 -11.49 -13.39
CA GLU A 193 3.86 -12.85 -12.89
C GLU A 193 2.78 -12.92 -11.80
N LEU A 194 2.72 -11.91 -10.92
CA LEU A 194 1.70 -11.80 -9.87
C LEU A 194 0.31 -11.39 -10.40
N ALA A 195 0.26 -10.72 -11.55
CA ALA A 195 -0.98 -10.19 -12.13
C ALA A 195 -1.58 -11.10 -13.22
N GLN A 196 -0.78 -12.00 -13.82
CA GLN A 196 -1.15 -12.78 -15.02
C GLN A 196 -2.42 -13.63 -14.86
N ALA A 197 -2.66 -14.18 -13.67
CA ALA A 197 -3.74 -15.13 -13.42
C ALA A 197 -4.98 -14.40 -12.91
N VAL A 198 -6.01 -14.25 -13.76
CA VAL A 198 -7.24 -13.47 -13.46
C VAL A 198 -7.92 -13.89 -12.15
N SER A 199 -7.90 -15.18 -11.82
CA SER A 199 -8.52 -15.75 -10.61
C SER A 199 -7.76 -15.46 -9.32
N THR A 200 -6.47 -15.15 -9.41
CA THR A 200 -5.60 -14.89 -8.25
C THR A 200 -5.01 -13.47 -8.28
N SER A 201 -5.23 -12.70 -9.35
CA SER A 201 -4.80 -11.31 -9.38
C SER A 201 -5.63 -10.46 -8.42
N SER A 202 -4.95 -9.65 -7.62
CA SER A 202 -5.55 -8.68 -6.73
C SER A 202 -5.55 -7.29 -7.39
N SER A 203 -6.31 -6.35 -6.84
CA SER A 203 -6.21 -4.93 -7.21
C SER A 203 -4.77 -4.44 -7.10
N GLN A 204 -4.06 -4.85 -6.04
CA GLN A 204 -2.68 -4.46 -5.79
C GLN A 204 -1.70 -5.01 -6.83
N SER A 205 -1.83 -6.27 -7.27
CA SER A 205 -0.92 -6.83 -8.28
C SER A 205 -1.12 -6.17 -9.64
N LEU A 206 -2.37 -5.86 -10.02
CA LEU A 206 -2.68 -5.11 -11.24
C LEU A 206 -2.14 -3.67 -11.20
N VAL A 207 -2.28 -2.97 -10.07
CA VAL A 207 -1.69 -1.63 -9.90
C VAL A 207 -0.17 -1.70 -10.00
N SER A 208 0.46 -2.68 -9.37
CA SER A 208 1.92 -2.85 -9.41
C SER A 208 2.44 -3.10 -10.83
N GLN A 209 1.72 -3.92 -11.61
CA GLN A 209 2.01 -4.13 -13.03
C GLN A 209 1.87 -2.81 -13.81
N ALA A 210 0.76 -2.09 -13.63
CA ALA A 210 0.51 -0.83 -14.33
C ALA A 210 1.59 0.23 -14.04
N VAL A 211 2.01 0.37 -12.79
CA VAL A 211 3.09 1.30 -12.41
C VAL A 211 4.40 0.95 -13.10
N ALA A 212 4.75 -0.35 -13.18
CA ALA A 212 5.93 -0.78 -13.90
C ALA A 212 5.84 -0.50 -15.40
N GLU A 213 4.67 -0.71 -16.01
CA GLU A 213 4.41 -0.39 -17.43
C GLU A 213 4.51 1.12 -17.71
N ILE A 214 4.00 1.98 -16.81
CA ILE A 214 4.16 3.44 -16.90
C ILE A 214 5.64 3.81 -16.91
N HIS A 215 6.45 3.23 -16.03
CA HIS A 215 7.90 3.47 -16.00
C HIS A 215 8.62 2.99 -17.26
N LEU A 216 8.10 1.96 -17.94
CA LEU A 216 8.61 1.46 -19.21
C LEU A 216 8.09 2.25 -20.42
N GLY A 217 7.18 3.22 -20.21
CA GLY A 217 6.56 4.01 -21.27
C GLY A 217 5.50 3.25 -22.08
N ARG A 218 5.02 2.11 -21.57
CA ARG A 218 3.99 1.26 -22.18
C ARG A 218 2.61 1.65 -21.66
N LEU A 219 2.15 2.82 -22.12
CA LEU A 219 1.00 3.50 -21.53
C LEU A 219 -0.32 2.79 -21.83
N GLU A 220 -0.44 2.16 -23.02
CA GLU A 220 -1.62 1.40 -23.42
C GLU A 220 -1.81 0.13 -22.57
N GLU A 221 -0.72 -0.58 -22.28
CA GLU A 221 -0.72 -1.75 -21.40
C GLU A 221 -1.03 -1.36 -19.94
N ALA A 222 -0.45 -0.25 -19.48
CA ALA A 222 -0.78 0.31 -18.16
C ALA A 222 -2.26 0.68 -18.05
N GLU A 223 -2.85 1.28 -19.10
CA GLU A 223 -4.27 1.62 -19.13
C GLU A 223 -5.14 0.37 -19.01
N ALA A 224 -4.82 -0.68 -19.75
CA ALA A 224 -5.56 -1.94 -19.70
C ALA A 224 -5.52 -2.58 -18.29
N ALA A 225 -4.34 -2.59 -17.65
CA ALA A 225 -4.18 -3.12 -16.30
C ALA A 225 -4.99 -2.31 -15.26
N LEU A 226 -4.96 -0.97 -15.33
CA LEU A 226 -5.74 -0.11 -14.42
C LEU A 226 -7.26 -0.22 -14.65
N GLN A 227 -7.71 -0.35 -15.90
CA GLN A 227 -9.13 -0.60 -16.19
C GLN A 227 -9.62 -1.94 -15.61
N GLN A 228 -8.77 -2.97 -15.69
CA GLN A 228 -9.07 -4.26 -15.06
C GLN A 228 -9.13 -4.13 -13.53
N ALA A 229 -8.19 -3.40 -12.94
CA ALA A 229 -8.16 -3.14 -11.50
C ALA A 229 -9.42 -2.39 -11.05
N LEU A 230 -9.81 -1.33 -11.77
CA LEU A 230 -10.99 -0.52 -11.46
C LEU A 230 -12.30 -1.33 -11.57
N THR A 231 -12.33 -2.33 -12.45
CA THR A 231 -13.48 -3.26 -12.53
C THR A 231 -13.57 -4.16 -11.30
N LYS A 232 -12.43 -4.52 -10.68
CA LYS A 232 -12.39 -5.32 -9.45
C LYS A 232 -12.69 -4.49 -8.20
N ASP A 233 -12.14 -3.27 -8.13
CA ASP A 233 -12.20 -2.41 -6.94
C ASP A 233 -12.37 -0.93 -7.35
N PRO A 234 -13.61 -0.50 -7.63
CA PRO A 234 -13.89 0.84 -8.18
C PRO A 234 -13.59 2.02 -7.25
N GLU A 235 -13.49 1.76 -5.95
CA GLU A 235 -13.29 2.78 -4.91
C GLU A 235 -11.87 2.76 -4.34
N ASN A 236 -10.95 2.02 -4.96
CA ASN A 236 -9.55 1.99 -4.53
C ASN A 236 -8.82 3.30 -4.88
N ALA A 237 -8.35 4.01 -3.86
CA ALA A 237 -7.61 5.26 -4.02
C ALA A 237 -6.36 5.11 -4.91
N GLU A 238 -5.60 4.02 -4.74
CA GLU A 238 -4.36 3.79 -5.50
C GLU A 238 -4.63 3.58 -7.00
N ILE A 239 -5.71 2.86 -7.35
CA ILE A 239 -6.11 2.69 -8.75
C ILE A 239 -6.48 4.04 -9.37
N ILE A 240 -7.25 4.85 -8.64
CA ILE A 240 -7.72 6.16 -9.09
C ILE A 240 -6.53 7.10 -9.32
N VAL A 241 -5.60 7.18 -8.36
CA VAL A 241 -4.40 8.02 -8.45
C VAL A 241 -3.52 7.61 -9.62
N ASN A 242 -3.24 6.32 -9.78
CA ASN A 242 -2.42 5.84 -10.89
C ASN A 242 -3.10 6.06 -12.25
N SER A 243 -4.44 6.01 -12.31
CA SER A 243 -5.20 6.36 -13.51
C SER A 243 -5.09 7.85 -13.86
N ILE A 244 -5.11 8.74 -12.86
CA ILE A 244 -4.88 10.17 -13.04
C ILE A 244 -3.47 10.40 -13.60
N VAL A 245 -2.44 9.82 -12.97
CA VAL A 245 -1.05 9.95 -13.38
C VAL A 245 -0.85 9.47 -14.83
N LEU A 246 -1.39 8.31 -15.18
CA LEU A 246 -1.34 7.78 -16.54
C LEU A 246 -1.97 8.75 -17.55
N ASN A 247 -3.16 9.27 -17.26
CA ASN A 247 -3.86 10.18 -18.17
C ASN A 247 -3.07 11.50 -18.40
N VAL A 248 -2.42 12.01 -17.35
CA VAL A 248 -1.54 13.18 -17.44
C VAL A 248 -0.32 12.86 -18.31
N ILE A 249 0.35 11.73 -18.10
CA ILE A 249 1.53 11.31 -18.87
C ILE A 249 1.17 11.07 -20.35
N ALA A 250 0.01 10.47 -20.61
CA ALA A 250 -0.51 10.23 -21.95
C ALA A 250 -0.98 11.51 -22.68
N GLY A 251 -0.98 12.66 -22.01
CA GLY A 251 -1.41 13.93 -22.60
C GLY A 251 -2.90 13.99 -22.91
N LYS A 252 -3.72 13.24 -22.17
CA LYS A 252 -5.19 13.31 -22.28
C LYS A 252 -5.69 14.66 -21.75
N ASP A 253 -6.91 15.03 -22.14
CA ASP A 253 -7.48 16.33 -21.79
C ASP A 253 -7.66 16.50 -20.28
N ALA A 254 -7.36 17.70 -19.77
CA ALA A 254 -7.39 17.98 -18.33
C ALA A 254 -8.77 17.79 -17.69
N SER A 255 -9.84 18.02 -18.47
CA SER A 255 -11.20 17.79 -18.00
C SER A 255 -11.48 16.32 -17.69
N GLU A 256 -10.77 15.38 -18.32
CA GLU A 256 -10.96 13.95 -18.08
C GLU A 256 -10.48 13.56 -16.69
N TYR A 257 -9.28 13.97 -16.26
CA TYR A 257 -8.74 13.59 -14.95
C TYR A 257 -9.12 14.52 -13.78
N THR A 258 -9.52 15.78 -14.05
CA THR A 258 -10.01 16.69 -12.99
C THR A 258 -11.26 16.14 -12.28
N ARG A 259 -12.09 15.37 -12.99
CA ARG A 259 -13.27 14.67 -12.48
C ARG A 259 -12.96 13.53 -11.49
N TYR A 260 -11.78 12.93 -11.59
CA TYR A 260 -11.31 11.89 -10.67
C TYR A 260 -10.81 12.49 -9.36
N VAL A 261 -10.21 13.69 -9.42
CA VAL A 261 -9.66 14.39 -8.24
C VAL A 261 -10.77 15.10 -7.46
N PHE A 262 -11.62 15.85 -8.16
CA PHE A 262 -12.62 16.71 -7.56
C PHE A 262 -14.04 16.25 -7.89
N HIS A 263 -14.91 16.26 -6.88
CA HIS A 263 -16.35 16.17 -7.10
C HIS A 263 -16.83 17.51 -7.68
N THR A 264 -16.70 17.69 -8.99
CA THR A 264 -17.15 18.94 -9.61
C THR A 264 -18.68 18.99 -9.60
N ASP A 265 -19.21 19.88 -8.77
CA ASP A 265 -20.56 20.45 -8.93
C ASP A 265 -20.67 20.99 -10.38
N PRO A 266 -21.70 20.61 -11.17
CA PRO A 266 -21.81 20.92 -12.60
C PRO A 266 -21.64 22.40 -13.00
N LYS A 267 -21.65 23.33 -12.04
CA LYS A 267 -21.43 24.76 -12.28
C LYS A 267 -19.94 25.14 -12.42
N ALA A 268 -19.01 24.40 -11.84
CA ALA A 268 -17.57 24.65 -11.96
C ALA A 268 -17.00 24.27 -13.35
N ALA A 269 -17.72 23.45 -14.11
CA ALA A 269 -17.36 23.01 -15.46
C ALA A 269 -17.60 24.08 -16.56
N THR A 270 -17.90 25.34 -16.20
CA THR A 270 -18.21 26.41 -17.16
C THR A 270 -16.98 27.07 -17.80
N LEU A 271 -15.76 26.64 -17.50
CA LEU A 271 -14.63 26.84 -18.41
C LEU A 271 -14.43 25.59 -19.28
N GLY A 272 -15.31 25.48 -20.28
CA GLY A 272 -15.10 24.77 -21.54
C GLY A 272 -14.75 23.28 -21.49
N CYS A 273 -15.76 22.40 -21.59
CA CYS A 273 -15.56 21.15 -22.34
C CYS A 273 -16.86 20.65 -22.98
N VAL A 274 -16.75 20.25 -24.24
CA VAL A 274 -17.81 19.83 -25.16
C VAL A 274 -17.82 18.30 -25.22
N THR A 275 -18.98 17.71 -24.92
CA THR A 275 -19.56 16.44 -25.40
C THR A 275 -18.74 15.13 -25.30
N LEU A 276 -19.16 14.28 -24.35
CA LEU A 276 -18.77 12.87 -24.21
C LEU A 276 -19.30 11.96 -25.33
N HIS A 277 -18.46 11.04 -25.82
CA HIS A 277 -18.87 9.73 -26.34
C HIS A 277 -18.18 8.61 -25.54
N GLY A 278 -18.96 7.60 -25.12
CA GLY A 278 -18.42 6.28 -24.75
C GLY A 278 -18.37 5.94 -23.25
N LYS A 279 -19.54 5.61 -22.67
CA LYS A 279 -19.89 4.71 -21.53
C LYS A 279 -18.93 4.32 -20.37
N ILE A 280 -17.66 4.72 -20.29
CA ILE A 280 -16.78 4.46 -19.12
C ILE A 280 -16.68 5.68 -18.18
N ASN A 281 -17.00 6.89 -18.64
CA ASN A 281 -16.86 8.13 -17.85
C ASN A 281 -17.93 8.36 -16.75
N LEU A 282 -18.96 7.51 -16.64
CA LEU A 282 -20.04 7.74 -15.67
C LEU A 282 -19.76 7.12 -14.29
N LEU A 283 -19.08 5.96 -14.21
CA LEU A 283 -18.75 5.34 -12.92
C LEU A 283 -17.75 6.18 -12.12
N ILE A 284 -16.81 6.78 -12.84
CA ILE A 284 -15.64 7.50 -12.31
C ILE A 284 -16.01 8.83 -11.63
N CYS A 285 -17.19 9.38 -11.92
CA CYS A 285 -17.63 10.65 -11.32
C CYS A 285 -18.13 10.52 -9.88
N ASN A 286 -18.48 9.31 -9.46
CA ASN A 286 -18.94 9.03 -8.10
C ASN A 286 -17.77 8.68 -7.17
N SER A 287 -16.62 8.28 -7.71
CA SER A 287 -15.40 7.89 -7.01
C SER A 287 -14.34 9.01 -7.02
N SER A 288 -14.71 10.22 -6.60
CA SER A 288 -13.71 11.28 -6.44
C SER A 288 -12.76 10.92 -5.29
N LEU A 289 -11.45 10.96 -5.53
CA LEU A 289 -10.42 10.62 -4.53
C LEU A 289 -10.62 11.40 -3.22
N SER A 290 -10.97 12.68 -3.33
CA SER A 290 -11.28 13.56 -2.18
C SER A 290 -12.46 13.12 -1.30
N LYS A 291 -13.34 12.25 -1.81
CA LYS A 291 -14.44 11.66 -1.02
C LYS A 291 -14.05 10.33 -0.40
N ILE A 292 -13.28 9.54 -1.13
CA ILE A 292 -12.87 8.19 -0.74
C ILE A 292 -11.81 8.28 0.36
N GLU A 293 -10.77 9.08 0.12
CA GLU A 293 -9.63 9.21 1.01
C GLU A 293 -9.13 10.66 0.99
N PRO A 294 -9.74 11.56 1.79
CA PRO A 294 -9.43 12.98 1.77
C PRO A 294 -7.99 13.29 2.19
N ASP A 295 -7.39 12.45 3.03
CA ASP A 295 -6.04 12.59 3.56
C ASP A 295 -4.98 11.84 2.74
N HIS A 296 -5.34 11.33 1.55
CA HIS A 296 -4.43 10.59 0.69
C HIS A 296 -3.21 11.44 0.29
N ALA A 297 -1.99 10.88 0.37
CA ALA A 297 -0.73 11.60 0.15
C ALA A 297 -0.68 12.39 -1.16
N PHE A 298 -1.23 11.86 -2.26
CA PHE A 298 -1.36 12.56 -3.54
C PHE A 298 -2.11 13.91 -3.44
N LEU A 299 -3.19 13.98 -2.66
CA LEU A 299 -3.98 15.20 -2.49
C LEU A 299 -3.21 16.23 -1.66
N THR A 300 -2.55 15.79 -0.59
CA THR A 300 -1.67 16.62 0.24
C THR A 300 -0.53 17.22 -0.59
N ASP A 301 0.19 16.38 -1.35
CA ASP A 301 1.26 16.81 -2.26
C ASP A 301 0.76 17.82 -3.31
N LEU A 302 -0.43 17.60 -3.86
CA LEU A 302 -1.03 18.48 -4.85
C LEU A 302 -1.37 19.85 -4.24
N GLN A 303 -1.95 19.86 -3.04
CA GLN A 303 -2.28 21.08 -2.32
C GLN A 303 -1.03 21.88 -1.97
N GLU A 304 0.01 21.22 -1.41
CA GLU A 304 1.28 21.86 -1.09
C GLU A 304 1.94 22.51 -2.32
N LYS A 305 1.94 21.80 -3.46
CA LYS A 305 2.48 22.35 -4.71
C LYS A 305 1.66 23.52 -5.22
N SER A 306 0.33 23.49 -5.08
CA SER A 306 -0.55 24.61 -5.45
C SER A 306 -0.24 25.84 -4.59
N ASP A 307 -0.11 25.68 -3.28
CA ASP A 307 0.21 26.77 -2.35
C ASP A 307 1.60 27.37 -2.64
N MET A 308 2.58 26.52 -2.97
CA MET A 308 3.90 26.98 -3.41
C MET A 308 3.83 27.78 -4.72
N PHE A 309 3.00 27.35 -5.68
CA PHE A 309 2.80 28.06 -6.93
C PHE A 309 2.17 29.44 -6.70
N ASP A 310 1.09 29.53 -5.91
CA ASP A 310 0.42 30.81 -5.61
C ASP A 310 1.35 31.77 -4.87
N LYS A 311 2.15 31.26 -3.93
CA LYS A 311 3.19 32.02 -3.26
C LYS A 311 4.27 32.52 -4.23
N ALA A 312 4.64 31.73 -5.24
CA ALA A 312 5.55 32.19 -6.28
C ALA A 312 4.88 33.25 -7.18
N ALA A 313 3.65 33.02 -7.62
CA ALA A 313 2.90 33.93 -8.48
C ALA A 313 2.72 35.32 -7.84
N THR A 314 2.40 35.38 -6.55
CA THR A 314 2.31 36.65 -5.80
C THR A 314 3.64 37.41 -5.78
N LYS A 315 4.77 36.72 -5.63
CA LYS A 315 6.12 37.31 -5.66
C LYS A 315 6.48 37.92 -7.02
N PHE A 316 5.97 37.35 -8.11
CA PHE A 316 6.25 37.80 -9.49
C PHE A 316 5.11 38.60 -10.12
N SER A 317 4.05 38.91 -9.36
CA SER A 317 2.97 39.76 -9.83
C SER A 317 3.48 41.19 -10.07
N ALA A 318 3.18 41.74 -11.25
CA ALA A 318 3.60 43.08 -11.61
C ALA A 318 2.97 44.09 -10.64
N LYS A 319 3.80 44.91 -9.98
CA LYS A 319 3.30 46.09 -9.27
C LYS A 319 2.67 47.01 -10.30
N VAL A 320 1.34 47.02 -10.37
CA VAL A 320 0.61 48.03 -11.13
C VAL A 320 0.98 49.38 -10.50
N ALA A 321 1.79 50.17 -11.20
CA ALA A 321 2.09 51.53 -10.79
C ALA A 321 0.79 52.32 -10.83
N ALA A 322 0.38 52.83 -9.67
CA ALA A 322 -0.75 53.75 -9.52
C ALA A 322 -0.41 55.14 -10.07
#